data_AF-A0A4W3GFJ1-F1
#
_entry.id   AF-A0A4W3GFJ1-F1
#
_cell.length_a   1.000
_cell.length_b   1.000
_cell.length_c   1.000
_cell.angle_alpha   90.00
_cell.angle_beta   90.00
_cell.angle_gamma   90.00
#
_symmetry.space_group_name_H-M   'P 1'
#
loop_
_entity.id
_entity.type
_entity.pdbx_description
1 polymer ?
#
loop_
_entity_poly.entity_id
_entity_poly.type
_entity_poly.pdbx_seq_one_letter_code
_entity_poly.pdbx_strand_id
1 'polypeptide(L)'
;MLLSVLIISVLVTVSTSEIFDAHAENDWLEEETVRKDIWKLNAKTVANHNMNFKLGKTSFSLSLNALADLRGSGKGTGGWRSRASGLRG
;
A
#
# COMPACT_ATOMS: atom_id res chain seq x y z
N MET A 1 43.78 26.70 -14.19
CA MET A 1 42.56 26.50 -15.00
C MET A 1 42.10 25.03 -14.98
N LEU A 2 42.98 24.04 -15.17
CA LEU A 2 42.57 22.62 -15.14
C LEU A 2 42.14 22.14 -13.73
N LEU A 3 42.86 22.53 -12.68
CA LEU A 3 42.54 22.14 -11.30
C LEU A 3 41.18 22.67 -10.82
N SER A 4 40.85 23.92 -11.19
CA SER A 4 39.56 24.54 -10.85
C SER A 4 38.40 23.88 -11.57
N VAL A 5 38.58 23.43 -12.82
CA VAL A 5 37.55 22.70 -13.58
C VAL A 5 37.32 21.32 -12.97
N LEU A 6 38.38 20.62 -12.54
CA LEU A 6 38.24 19.34 -11.85
C LEU A 6 37.51 19.48 -10.51
N ILE A 7 37.83 20.51 -9.72
CA ILE A 7 37.15 20.79 -8.46
C ILE A 7 35.66 21.08 -8.68
N ILE A 8 35.32 21.93 -9.65
CA ILE A 8 33.92 22.23 -9.99
C ILE A 8 33.19 20.97 -10.47
N SER A 9 33.82 20.16 -11.32
CA SER A 9 33.24 18.90 -11.79
C SER A 9 32.95 17.95 -10.63
N VAL A 10 33.89 17.79 -9.70
CA VAL A 10 33.72 16.93 -8.52
C VAL A 10 32.59 17.44 -7.62
N LEU A 11 32.56 18.75 -7.34
CA LEU A 11 31.51 19.35 -6.52
C LEU A 11 30.12 19.17 -7.15
N VAL A 12 29.99 19.39 -8.45
CA VAL A 12 28.72 19.16 -9.16
C VAL A 12 28.31 17.69 -9.07
N THR A 13 29.24 16.75 -9.29
CA THR A 13 28.91 15.32 -9.20
C THR A 13 28.45 14.90 -7.81
N VAL A 14 29.12 15.38 -6.74
CA VAL A 14 28.76 15.06 -5.36
C VAL A 14 27.38 15.64 -5.01
N SER A 15 27.10 16.90 -5.37
CA SER A 15 25.78 17.49 -5.15
C SER A 15 24.66 16.75 -5.89
N THR A 16 24.92 16.28 -7.12
CA THR A 16 23.90 15.53 -7.87
C THR A 16 23.60 14.15 -7.28
N SER A 17 24.59 13.45 -6.71
CA SER A 17 24.35 12.17 -6.05
C SER A 17 23.51 12.32 -4.79
N GLU A 18 23.78 13.34 -3.96
CA GLU A 18 23.01 13.58 -2.73
C GLU A 18 21.54 13.90 -3.02
N ILE A 19 21.25 14.68 -4.06
CA ILE A 19 19.88 15.01 -4.46
C ILE A 19 19.15 13.78 -5.00
N PHE A 20 19.82 12.95 -5.80
CA PHE A 20 19.23 11.73 -6.36
C PHE A 20 18.88 10.71 -5.27
N ASP A 21 19.79 10.47 -4.34
CA ASP A 21 19.59 9.56 -3.21
C ASP A 21 18.44 10.03 -2.32
N ALA A 22 18.37 11.34 -2.02
CA ALA A 22 17.27 11.92 -1.25
C ALA A 22 15.92 11.81 -1.96
N HIS A 23 15.86 11.99 -3.28
CA HIS A 23 14.59 11.87 -4.01
C HIS A 23 14.08 10.42 -4.02
N ALA A 24 14.97 9.46 -4.28
CA ALA A 24 14.64 8.04 -4.23
C ALA A 24 14.15 7.63 -2.83
N GLU A 25 14.72 8.20 -1.77
CA GLU A 25 14.27 7.93 -0.40
C GLU A 25 12.88 8.52 -0.10
N ASN A 26 12.51 9.65 -0.69
CA ASN A 26 11.20 10.24 -0.45
C ASN A 26 10.07 9.50 -1.18
N ASP A 27 10.34 8.97 -2.38
CA ASP A 27 9.34 8.27 -3.19
C ASP A 27 8.80 6.99 -2.51
N TRP A 28 9.68 6.18 -1.89
CA TRP A 28 9.23 4.95 -1.20
C TRP A 28 8.48 5.23 0.10
N LEU A 29 8.85 6.30 0.82
CA LEU A 29 8.16 6.74 2.04
C LEU A 29 6.73 7.20 1.73
N GLU A 30 6.56 7.93 0.63
CA GLU A 30 5.25 8.35 0.15
C GLU A 30 4.41 7.13 -0.26
N GLU A 31 4.97 6.20 -1.04
CA GLU A 31 4.29 4.99 -1.47
C GLU A 31 3.83 4.11 -0.28
N GLU A 32 4.72 3.87 0.69
CA GLU A 32 4.41 3.11 1.89
C GLU A 32 3.29 3.77 2.71
N THR A 33 3.32 5.10 2.83
CA THR A 33 2.29 5.85 3.53
C THR A 33 0.92 5.67 2.85
N VAL A 34 0.88 5.79 1.52
CA VAL A 34 -0.35 5.61 0.73
C VAL A 34 -0.87 4.18 0.85
N ARG A 35 0.00 3.17 0.68
CA ARG A 35 -0.38 1.75 0.80
C ARG A 35 -0.92 1.41 2.19
N LYS A 36 -0.28 1.94 3.24
CA LYS A 36 -0.71 1.76 4.62
C LYS A 36 -2.09 2.37 4.89
N ASP A 37 -2.38 3.53 4.31
CA ASP A 37 -3.70 4.17 4.48
C ASP A 37 -4.80 3.41 3.74
N ILE A 38 -4.51 2.88 2.55
CA ILE A 38 -5.42 1.98 1.84
C ILE A 38 -5.68 0.71 2.66
N TRP A 39 -4.62 0.11 3.22
CA TRP A 39 -4.74 -1.07 4.07
C TRP A 39 -5.64 -0.83 5.28
N LYS A 40 -5.48 0.30 5.99
CA LYS A 40 -6.34 0.66 7.13
C LYS A 40 -7.81 0.79 6.72
N LEU A 41 -8.07 1.42 5.57
CA LEU A 41 -9.42 1.58 5.04
C LEU A 41 -10.07 0.21 4.73
N ASN A 42 -9.32 -0.68 4.10
CA ASN A 42 -9.77 -2.02 3.77
C ASN A 42 -9.98 -2.88 5.03
N ALA A 43 -9.08 -2.77 6.03
CA ALA A 43 -9.24 -3.42 7.33
C ALA A 43 -10.53 -3.00 8.05
N LYS A 44 -10.87 -1.71 8.03
CA LYS A 44 -12.13 -1.19 8.57
C LYS A 44 -13.35 -1.78 7.84
N THR A 45 -13.27 -1.90 6.51
CA THR A 45 -14.33 -2.50 5.69
C THR A 45 -14.55 -3.97 6.05
N VAL A 46 -13.47 -4.75 6.19
CA VAL A 46 -13.52 -6.15 6.61
C VAL A 46 -14.16 -6.29 8.00
N ALA A 47 -13.73 -5.47 8.97
CA ALA A 47 -14.28 -5.50 10.32
C ALA A 47 -15.79 -5.22 10.35
N ASN A 48 -16.24 -4.20 9.61
CA ASN A 48 -17.66 -3.84 9.54
C ASN A 48 -18.49 -4.95 8.86
N HIS A 49 -18.01 -5.52 7.75
CA HIS A 49 -18.69 -6.64 7.10
C HIS A 49 -18.79 -7.88 8.01
N ASN A 50 -17.73 -8.20 8.75
CA ASN A 50 -17.72 -9.34 9.65
C ASN A 50 -18.63 -9.14 10.87
N MET A 51 -18.88 -7.89 11.28
CA MET A 51 -19.93 -7.58 12.24
C MET A 51 -21.32 -7.92 11.67
N ASN A 52 -21.60 -7.55 10.42
CA ASN A 52 -22.83 -7.93 9.74
C ASN A 52 -22.97 -9.45 9.57
N PHE A 53 -21.88 -10.16 9.29
CA PHE A 53 -21.85 -11.62 9.25
C PHE A 53 -22.24 -12.24 10.60
N LYS A 54 -21.66 -11.75 11.70
CA LYS A 54 -22.01 -12.20 13.06
C LYS A 54 -23.48 -11.95 13.42
N LEU A 55 -24.07 -10.89 12.87
CA LEU A 55 -25.49 -10.58 13.02
C LEU A 55 -26.39 -11.35 12.03
N GLY A 56 -25.84 -12.25 11.21
CA GLY A 56 -26.57 -13.00 10.20
C GLY A 56 -27.08 -12.17 9.01
N LYS A 57 -26.61 -10.93 8.85
CA LYS A 57 -26.99 -10.02 7.76
C LYS A 57 -26.26 -10.29 6.45
N THR A 58 -25.14 -11.01 6.50
CA THR A 58 -24.39 -11.48 5.33
C THR A 58 -24.09 -12.96 5.47
N SER A 59 -23.94 -13.66 4.34
CA SER A 59 -23.74 -15.12 4.30
C SER A 59 -22.26 -15.55 4.25
N PHE A 60 -21.34 -14.60 4.25
CA PHE A 60 -19.90 -14.85 4.18
C PHE A 60 -19.14 -13.87 5.05
N SER A 61 -17.89 -14.20 5.37
CA SER A 61 -16.94 -13.31 6.04
C SER A 61 -15.86 -12.85 5.07
N LEU A 62 -15.22 -11.74 5.40
CA LEU A 62 -14.07 -11.20 4.70
C LEU A 62 -12.80 -11.41 5.55
N SER A 63 -11.65 -11.46 4.88
CA SER A 63 -10.34 -11.45 5.51
C SER A 63 -9.42 -10.51 4.72
N LEU A 64 -8.43 -9.94 5.41
CA LEU A 64 -7.32 -9.28 4.73
C LEU A 64 -6.45 -10.32 4.01
N ASN A 65 -5.91 -9.93 2.87
CA ASN A 65 -5.03 -10.74 2.03
C ASN A 65 -3.96 -9.85 1.37
N ALA A 66 -3.15 -10.41 0.47
CA ALA A 66 -2.09 -9.69 -0.24
C ALA A 66 -2.58 -8.53 -1.14
N LEU A 67 -3.90 -8.36 -1.31
CA LEU A 67 -4.49 -7.27 -2.07
C LEU A 67 -4.97 -6.13 -1.14
N ALA A 68 -4.74 -6.25 0.17
CA ALA A 68 -5.24 -5.34 1.19
C ALA A 68 -4.80 -3.88 1.03
N ASP A 69 -3.67 -3.61 0.41
CA ASP A 69 -3.12 -2.27 0.14
C ASP A 69 -3.51 -1.72 -1.24
N LEU A 70 -4.30 -2.47 -2.03
CA LEU A 70 -4.76 -2.02 -3.35
C LEU A 70 -6.01 -1.15 -3.23
N ARG A 71 -5.96 0.04 -3.86
CA ARG A 71 -7.12 0.93 -3.99
C ARG A 71 -8.13 0.24 -4.90
N GLY A 72 -9.22 -0.23 -4.32
CA GLY A 72 -10.14 -1.16 -4.97
C GLY A 72 -10.61 -0.72 -6.36
N SER A 73 -10.08 -1.36 -7.39
CA SER A 73 -10.77 -1.50 -8.70
C SER A 73 -11.94 -2.49 -8.61
N GLY A 74 -11.97 -3.31 -7.57
CA GLY A 74 -12.99 -4.34 -7.34
C GLY A 74 -14.14 -3.90 -6.43
N LYS A 75 -14.95 -2.92 -6.86
CA LYS A 75 -16.32 -2.75 -6.31
C LYS A 75 -17.26 -3.91 -6.71
N GLY A 76 -16.77 -4.88 -7.49
CA GLY A 76 -17.44 -6.15 -7.76
C GLY A 76 -16.80 -7.29 -6.97
N THR A 77 -17.34 -7.57 -5.78
CA THR A 77 -17.67 -8.90 -5.20
C THR A 77 -16.74 -10.14 -5.31
N GLY A 78 -15.60 -10.12 -6.01
CA GLY A 78 -14.81 -11.31 -6.34
C GLY A 78 -13.43 -11.44 -5.68
N GLY A 79 -12.76 -10.33 -5.35
CA GLY A 79 -11.35 -10.35 -4.88
C GLY A 79 -11.13 -10.56 -3.37
N TRP A 80 -12.18 -10.45 -2.55
CA TRP A 80 -12.06 -10.38 -1.08
C TRP A 80 -12.74 -11.53 -0.33
N ARG A 81 -13.42 -12.44 -1.04
CA ARG A 81 -14.21 -13.50 -0.41
C ARG A 81 -13.32 -14.59 0.16
N SER A 82 -13.32 -14.75 1.48
CA SER A 82 -12.94 -16.03 2.08
C SER A 82 -14.16 -16.96 2.01
N ARG A 83 -13.90 -18.23 1.67
CA ARG A 83 -14.93 -19.26 1.38
C ARG A 83 -16.06 -19.22 2.44
N ALA A 84 -17.30 -19.14 1.96
CA ALA A 84 -18.48 -19.31 2.78
C ALA A 84 -18.37 -20.65 3.53
N SER A 85 -18.42 -20.61 4.87
CA SER A 85 -18.60 -21.82 5.66
C SER A 85 -20.04 -22.29 5.47
N GLY A 86 -20.28 -22.97 4.35
CA GLY A 86 -21.36 -23.94 4.30
C GLY A 86 -21.00 -25.06 5.26
N LEU A 87 -21.74 -25.17 6.35
CA LEU A 87 -22.30 -26.40 6.87
C LEU A 87 -23.19 -26.02 8.06
N ARG A 88 -24.50 -25.96 7.80
CA ARG A 88 -25.49 -26.30 8.81
C ARG A 88 -25.25 -27.77 9.19
N GLY A 89 -25.08 -28.01 10.48
CA GLY A 89 -25.11 -29.29 11.17
C GLY A 89 -25.44 -29.00 12.61
#